data_AF-A0A9P5HHB8-F1
#
_entry.id   AF-A0A9P5HHB8-F1
#
_cell.length_a   1.000
_cell.length_b   1.000
_cell.length_c   1.000
_cell.angle_alpha   90.00
_cell.angle_beta   90.00
_cell.angle_gamma   90.00
#
_symmetry.space_group_name_H-M   'P 1'
#
loop_
_entity.id
_entity.type
_entity.pdbx_description
1 polymer ?
#
loop_
_entity_poly.entity_id
_entity_poly.type
_entity_poly.pdbx_seq_one_letter_code
_entity_poly.pdbx_strand_id
1 'polypeptide(L)'
;MPYASRYDNAAFEEREREAYIQLICEGGRPVYPLHRFEDVCEGIEHYRALLEPWHDPEYSRSRPCEVFWRQLDRFQAFRKWQNTNRGLEEVAPFQRKMRNCKKNPLYPKTRLGCRERELYLHRNLYWKEDIYKKHCGLEFSQHNLAVKRRLEKHGFSQPVQLEEKVHLQGKLSTWIEYLAFECWYLDIYTATSAKLKVHHDNAWNKLAASGFLFPFETPASVRAEAFEAERKKRLETAQEWYESAKLVPADQLTLQMAKDHIEQGKMRDLAIDSFVEGTSDYIEASTRAARHFQIVQWVKEQIPLVVGEITDWEGDGVPGFNVMKRVRDSDVNDYGEGSPKRQKWDTTRAMVPDSRSDPTQNAGSVCGGHPVQSTGVGISNDNLNDSCMEDAL
;
A
#
# COMPACT_ATOMS: atom_id res chain seq x y z
N MET A 1 -12.43 -23.35 6.03
CA MET A 1 -13.36 -22.52 5.23
C MET A 1 -13.43 -23.09 3.81
N PRO A 2 -14.44 -23.90 3.41
CA PRO A 2 -14.59 -24.37 2.04
C PRO A 2 -15.78 -23.67 1.37
N TYR A 3 -15.56 -22.47 0.83
CA TYR A 3 -16.58 -21.78 0.03
C TYR A 3 -15.93 -20.97 -1.11
N ALA A 4 -15.02 -21.60 -1.84
CA ALA A 4 -14.76 -21.20 -3.21
C ALA A 4 -15.43 -22.24 -4.10
N SER A 5 -16.52 -21.85 -4.78
CA SER A 5 -17.08 -22.72 -5.82
C SER A 5 -16.00 -23.00 -6.86
N ARG A 6 -16.02 -24.16 -7.51
CA ARG A 6 -15.05 -24.51 -8.57
C ARG A 6 -14.95 -23.44 -9.68
N TYR A 7 -16.01 -22.65 -9.90
CA TYR A 7 -16.05 -21.53 -10.84
C TYR A 7 -15.24 -20.30 -10.39
N ASP A 8 -15.02 -20.11 -9.10
CA ASP A 8 -14.21 -19.01 -8.56
C ASP A 8 -12.70 -19.31 -8.71
N ASN A 9 -12.31 -20.57 -8.83
CA ASN A 9 -10.91 -20.94 -9.02
C ASN A 9 -10.39 -20.62 -10.42
N ALA A 10 -11.13 -20.97 -11.49
CA ALA A 10 -10.66 -20.73 -12.86
C ALA A 10 -10.44 -19.24 -13.17
N ALA A 11 -11.40 -18.38 -12.79
CA ALA A 11 -11.29 -16.94 -12.98
C ALA A 11 -10.17 -16.31 -12.12
N PHE A 12 -9.90 -16.91 -10.96
CA PHE A 12 -8.78 -16.54 -10.11
C PHE A 12 -7.43 -16.90 -10.75
N GLU A 13 -7.27 -18.12 -11.23
CA GLU A 13 -6.03 -18.59 -11.86
C GLU A 13 -5.73 -17.81 -13.14
N GLU A 14 -6.75 -17.51 -13.95
CA GLU A 14 -6.61 -16.67 -15.15
C GLU A 14 -6.09 -15.27 -14.78
N ARG A 15 -6.67 -14.62 -13.78
CA ARG A 15 -6.22 -13.30 -13.30
C ARG A 15 -4.77 -13.31 -12.82
N GLU A 16 -4.36 -14.34 -12.07
CA GLU A 16 -2.96 -14.46 -11.60
C GLU A 16 -1.99 -14.70 -12.77
N ARG A 17 -2.37 -15.50 -13.77
CA ARG A 17 -1.57 -15.70 -14.99
C ARG A 17 -1.45 -14.42 -15.82
N GLU A 18 -2.53 -13.67 -15.98
CA GLU A 18 -2.51 -12.35 -16.62
C GLU A 18 -1.59 -11.38 -15.88
N ALA A 19 -1.70 -11.35 -14.55
CA ALA A 19 -0.85 -10.49 -13.73
C ALA A 19 0.63 -10.85 -13.83
N TYR A 20 0.96 -12.14 -13.90
CA TYR A 20 2.33 -12.62 -14.16
C TYR A 20 2.88 -12.09 -15.49
N ILE A 21 2.11 -12.23 -16.58
CA ILE A 21 2.52 -11.78 -17.91
C ILE A 21 2.71 -10.27 -17.91
N GLN A 22 1.74 -9.53 -17.37
CA GLN A 22 1.78 -8.08 -17.33
C GLN A 22 2.94 -7.56 -16.47
N LEU A 23 3.21 -8.19 -15.33
CA LEU A 23 4.34 -7.83 -14.47
C LEU A 23 5.67 -7.93 -15.24
N ILE A 24 5.87 -9.00 -16.02
CA ILE A 24 7.06 -9.16 -16.88
C ILE A 24 7.08 -8.09 -17.98
N CYS A 25 5.95 -7.84 -18.64
CA CYS A 25 5.84 -6.83 -19.70
C CYS A 25 6.18 -5.42 -19.20
N GLU A 26 5.86 -5.10 -17.94
CA GLU A 26 6.20 -3.82 -17.32
C GLU A 26 7.66 -3.75 -16.83
N GLY A 27 8.43 -4.85 -16.93
CA GLY A 27 9.82 -4.94 -16.49
C GLY A 27 10.01 -5.39 -15.03
N GLY A 28 8.92 -5.83 -14.39
CA GLY A 28 8.93 -6.48 -13.09
C GLY A 28 9.41 -7.93 -13.16
N ARG A 29 9.64 -8.53 -11.98
CA ARG A 29 10.14 -9.90 -11.83
C ARG A 29 9.23 -10.66 -10.87
N PRO A 30 8.51 -11.68 -11.35
CA PRO A 30 7.70 -12.53 -10.49
C PRO A 30 8.56 -13.20 -9.41
N VAL A 31 8.02 -13.37 -8.21
CA VAL A 31 8.75 -14.00 -7.09
C VAL A 31 9.05 -15.49 -7.33
N TYR A 32 8.25 -16.17 -8.17
CA TYR A 32 8.51 -17.51 -8.66
C TYR A 32 8.01 -17.68 -10.11
N PRO A 33 8.56 -18.63 -10.90
CA PRO A 33 8.10 -18.91 -12.25
C PRO A 33 6.64 -19.40 -12.30
N LEU A 34 5.93 -19.09 -13.39
CA LEU A 34 4.50 -19.41 -13.53
C LEU A 34 4.16 -20.90 -13.36
N HIS A 35 5.04 -21.82 -13.76
CA HIS A 35 4.80 -23.26 -13.63
C HIS A 35 4.73 -23.74 -12.17
N ARG A 36 5.23 -22.96 -11.20
CA ARG A 36 5.14 -23.28 -9.76
C ARG A 36 3.86 -22.76 -9.11
N PHE A 37 3.01 -22.08 -9.85
CA PHE A 37 1.82 -21.44 -9.29
C PHE A 37 0.86 -22.44 -8.63
N GLU A 38 0.61 -23.57 -9.27
CA GLU A 38 -0.25 -24.64 -8.73
C GLU A 38 0.36 -25.23 -7.45
N ASP A 39 1.64 -25.60 -7.47
CA ASP A 39 2.38 -26.09 -6.29
C ASP A 39 2.34 -25.10 -5.12
N VAL A 40 2.44 -23.79 -5.41
CA VAL A 40 2.39 -22.74 -4.39
C VAL A 40 0.99 -22.59 -3.79
N CYS A 41 -0.06 -22.66 -4.61
CA CYS A 41 -1.44 -22.61 -4.12
C CYS A 41 -1.82 -23.86 -3.31
N GLU A 42 -1.32 -25.04 -3.68
CA GLU A 42 -1.55 -26.28 -2.92
C GLU A 42 -0.72 -26.34 -1.63
N GLY A 43 0.51 -25.82 -1.68
CA GLY A 43 1.50 -25.88 -0.60
C GLY A 43 1.74 -24.58 0.13
N ILE A 44 0.74 -23.69 0.30
CA ILE A 44 0.89 -22.33 0.85
C ILE A 44 1.76 -22.29 2.11
N GLU A 45 1.59 -23.25 3.02
CA GLU A 45 2.36 -23.32 4.27
C GLU A 45 3.85 -23.56 4.05
N HIS A 46 4.23 -24.34 3.03
CA HIS A 46 5.63 -24.55 2.65
C HIS A 46 6.26 -23.32 2.02
N TYR A 47 5.44 -22.44 1.44
CA TYR A 47 5.88 -21.21 0.79
C TYR A 47 5.65 -19.96 1.64
N ARG A 48 5.21 -20.09 2.90
CA ARG A 48 4.80 -18.94 3.73
C ARG A 48 5.81 -17.80 3.71
N ALA A 49 7.09 -18.07 3.93
CA ALA A 49 8.14 -17.04 3.94
C ALA A 49 8.30 -16.31 2.59
N LEU A 50 8.02 -17.00 1.47
CA LEU A 50 8.04 -16.43 0.12
C LEU A 50 6.83 -15.53 -0.14
N LEU A 51 5.66 -15.92 0.39
CA LEU A 51 4.38 -15.24 0.16
C LEU A 51 4.14 -14.09 1.13
N GLU A 52 4.69 -14.17 2.34
CA GLU A 52 4.49 -13.22 3.44
C GLU A 52 4.71 -11.75 3.06
N PRO A 53 5.78 -11.38 2.31
CA PRO A 53 6.01 -9.97 1.93
C PRO A 53 4.91 -9.43 1.01
N TRP A 54 4.21 -10.33 0.32
CA TRP A 54 3.12 -10.01 -0.58
C TRP A 54 1.77 -10.24 0.08
N HIS A 55 1.70 -10.79 1.29
CA HIS A 55 0.45 -10.94 2.02
C HIS A 55 0.01 -9.58 2.58
N ASP A 56 -1.24 -9.23 2.35
CA ASP A 56 -1.83 -7.99 2.86
C ASP A 56 -3.04 -8.33 3.74
N PRO A 57 -2.91 -8.21 5.08
CA PRO A 57 -3.99 -8.54 6.01
C PRO A 57 -5.27 -7.73 5.79
N GLU A 58 -5.17 -6.53 5.18
CA GLU A 58 -6.34 -5.69 4.90
C GLU A 58 -7.24 -6.30 3.82
N TYR A 59 -6.67 -7.16 2.97
CA TYR A 59 -7.41 -7.95 2.02
C TYR A 59 -7.72 -9.30 2.64
N SER A 60 -8.45 -9.31 3.75
CA SER A 60 -8.88 -10.53 4.47
C SER A 60 -9.65 -11.54 3.60
N ARG A 61 -10.08 -11.14 2.40
CA ARG A 61 -10.73 -11.99 1.39
C ARG A 61 -9.80 -12.51 0.29
N SER A 62 -8.56 -12.04 0.25
CA SER A 62 -7.60 -12.41 -0.79
C SER A 62 -7.00 -13.78 -0.48
N ARG A 63 -6.82 -14.59 -1.53
CA ARG A 63 -6.17 -15.88 -1.36
C ARG A 63 -4.69 -15.68 -1.05
N PRO A 64 -4.05 -16.52 -0.21
CA PRO A 64 -2.63 -16.38 0.07
C PRO A 64 -1.76 -16.44 -1.20
N CYS A 65 -2.20 -17.19 -2.23
CA CYS A 65 -1.51 -17.27 -3.51
C CYS A 65 -1.84 -16.15 -4.54
N GLU A 66 -2.52 -15.05 -4.14
CA GLU A 66 -2.67 -13.81 -4.96
C GLU A 66 -1.38 -13.01 -5.02
N VAL A 67 -0.29 -13.63 -5.45
CA VAL A 67 1.03 -13.02 -5.33
C VAL A 67 1.35 -12.17 -6.54
N PHE A 68 1.09 -12.66 -7.75
CA PHE A 68 1.45 -11.93 -8.96
C PHE A 68 0.58 -10.70 -9.14
N TRP A 69 -0.71 -10.77 -8.82
CA TRP A 69 -1.59 -9.61 -8.84
C TRP A 69 -1.11 -8.52 -7.88
N ARG A 70 -0.69 -8.90 -6.66
CA ARG A 70 -0.17 -7.92 -5.69
C ARG A 70 1.20 -7.39 -6.07
N GLN A 71 2.08 -8.21 -6.63
CA GLN A 71 3.36 -7.75 -7.18
C GLN A 71 3.13 -6.73 -8.30
N LEU A 72 2.18 -7.02 -9.21
CA LEU A 72 1.80 -6.11 -10.28
C LEU A 72 1.21 -4.81 -9.75
N ASP A 73 0.27 -4.84 -8.80
CA ASP A 73 -0.31 -3.63 -8.21
C ASP A 73 0.77 -2.75 -7.56
N ARG A 74 1.71 -3.37 -6.83
CA ARG A 74 2.86 -2.66 -6.24
C ARG A 74 3.78 -2.07 -7.30
N PHE A 75 4.09 -2.84 -8.34
CA PHE A 75 4.95 -2.36 -9.43
C PHE A 75 4.28 -1.22 -10.21
N GLN A 76 2.97 -1.28 -10.45
CA GLN A 76 2.20 -0.19 -11.04
C GLN A 76 2.16 1.05 -10.15
N ALA A 77 2.03 0.87 -8.83
CA ALA A 77 2.15 1.97 -7.88
C ALA A 77 3.54 2.62 -7.94
N PHE A 78 4.60 1.83 -8.15
CA PHE A 78 5.93 2.33 -8.44
C PHE A 78 5.99 3.09 -9.78
N ARG A 79 5.44 2.56 -10.88
CA ARG A 79 5.43 3.27 -12.19
C ARG A 79 4.70 4.62 -12.10
N LYS A 80 3.58 4.65 -11.38
CA LYS A 80 2.86 5.89 -11.06
C LYS A 80 3.74 6.86 -10.27
N TRP A 81 4.44 6.36 -9.25
CA TRP A 81 5.38 7.16 -8.46
C TRP A 81 6.54 7.68 -9.32
N GLN A 82 7.08 6.85 -10.21
CA GLN A 82 8.16 7.21 -11.13
C GLN A 82 7.73 8.34 -12.10
N ASN A 83 6.51 8.27 -12.64
CA ASN A 83 5.93 9.28 -13.52
C ASN A 83 5.65 10.60 -12.79
N THR A 84 5.12 10.52 -11.56
CA THR A 84 4.82 11.71 -10.74
C THR A 84 6.09 12.51 -10.44
N ASN A 85 7.20 11.83 -10.11
CA ASN A 85 8.51 12.47 -9.88
C ASN A 85 9.18 13.05 -11.13
N ARG A 86 8.59 12.83 -12.31
CA ARG A 86 9.02 13.40 -13.60
C ARG A 86 8.01 14.39 -14.17
N GLY A 87 6.97 14.75 -13.41
CA GLY A 87 5.91 15.65 -13.86
C GLY A 87 5.07 15.10 -15.03
N LEU A 88 5.12 13.79 -15.30
CA LEU A 88 4.40 13.15 -16.41
C LEU A 88 2.97 12.77 -16.06
N GLU A 89 2.63 12.74 -14.77
CA GLU A 89 1.29 12.45 -14.31
C GLU A 89 0.71 13.66 -13.58
N GLU A 90 -0.41 14.18 -14.07
CA GLU A 90 -1.21 15.10 -13.28
C GLU A 90 -1.71 14.35 -12.06
N VAL A 91 -1.30 14.81 -10.87
CA VAL A 91 -1.90 14.36 -9.61
C VAL A 91 -3.34 14.85 -9.62
N ALA A 92 -4.25 14.01 -10.14
CA ALA A 92 -5.66 14.36 -10.21
C ALA A 92 -6.14 14.72 -8.79
N PRO A 93 -6.76 15.90 -8.58
CA PRO A 93 -7.15 16.34 -7.26
C PRO A 93 -7.97 15.26 -6.56
N PHE A 94 -7.71 15.01 -5.28
CA PHE A 94 -8.44 14.03 -4.47
C PHE A 94 -9.96 14.09 -4.69
N GLN A 95 -10.52 15.30 -4.80
CA GLN A 95 -11.93 15.56 -5.06
C GLN A 95 -12.42 14.96 -6.40
N ARG A 96 -11.61 15.00 -7.46
CA ARG A 96 -11.92 14.40 -8.78
C ARG A 96 -11.93 12.88 -8.67
N LYS A 97 -10.97 12.30 -7.95
CA LYS A 97 -10.90 10.84 -7.74
C LYS A 97 -12.07 10.33 -6.90
N MET A 98 -12.44 11.07 -5.85
CA MET A 98 -13.63 10.80 -5.03
C MET A 98 -14.94 10.85 -5.83
N ARG A 99 -15.13 11.87 -6.68
CA ARG A 99 -16.31 11.95 -7.56
C ARG A 99 -16.42 10.74 -8.49
N ASN A 100 -15.29 10.23 -8.99
CA ASN A 100 -15.27 9.05 -9.84
C ASN A 100 -15.56 7.76 -9.05
N CYS A 101 -15.06 7.62 -7.83
CA CYS A 101 -15.39 6.49 -6.96
C CYS A 101 -16.90 6.44 -6.63
N LYS A 102 -17.53 7.60 -6.37
CA LYS A 102 -18.98 7.70 -6.13
C LYS A 102 -19.85 7.32 -7.33
N LYS A 103 -19.28 7.31 -8.55
CA LYS A 103 -19.95 6.87 -9.78
C LYS A 103 -19.81 5.38 -10.05
N ASN A 104 -18.96 4.66 -9.32
CA ASN A 104 -18.79 3.21 -9.52
C ASN A 104 -20.02 2.46 -8.97
N PRO A 105 -20.74 1.64 -9.77
CA PRO A 105 -21.92 0.90 -9.31
C PRO A 105 -21.61 -0.13 -8.21
N LEU A 106 -20.36 -0.56 -8.07
CA LEU A 106 -19.87 -1.41 -6.98
C LEU A 106 -19.50 -0.62 -5.71
N TYR A 107 -19.69 0.71 -5.70
CA TYR A 107 -19.46 1.51 -4.51
C TYR A 107 -20.48 1.11 -3.42
N PRO A 108 -20.03 0.73 -2.20
CA PRO A 108 -20.95 0.33 -1.14
C PRO A 108 -21.96 1.45 -0.92
N LYS A 109 -23.26 1.16 -1.08
CA LYS A 109 -24.32 2.17 -0.85
C LYS A 109 -24.68 2.31 0.63
N THR A 110 -24.16 1.44 1.49
CA THR A 110 -24.40 1.50 2.93
C THR A 110 -23.62 2.66 3.54
N ARG A 111 -24.27 3.40 4.45
CA ARG A 111 -23.71 4.61 5.08
C ARG A 111 -22.40 4.33 5.84
N LEU A 112 -22.26 3.15 6.48
CA LEU A 112 -21.03 2.72 7.14
C LEU A 112 -19.92 2.36 6.15
N GLY A 113 -20.22 1.58 5.10
CA GLY A 113 -19.24 1.20 4.08
C GLY A 113 -18.73 2.39 3.26
N CYS A 114 -19.57 3.41 3.03
CA CYS A 114 -19.13 4.69 2.48
C CYS A 114 -18.12 5.39 3.39
N ARG A 115 -18.43 5.48 4.69
CA ARG A 115 -17.63 6.27 5.65
C ARG A 115 -16.28 5.64 5.93
N GLU A 116 -16.19 4.33 6.13
CA GLU A 116 -14.92 3.62 6.26
C GLU A 116 -14.07 3.73 5.00
N ARG A 117 -14.68 3.58 3.82
CA ARG A 117 -13.95 3.66 2.56
C ARG A 117 -13.54 5.10 2.20
N GLU A 118 -14.35 6.10 2.54
CA GLU A 118 -14.00 7.51 2.42
C GLU A 118 -12.87 7.86 3.40
N LEU A 119 -12.92 7.40 4.65
CA LEU A 119 -11.84 7.58 5.61
C LEU A 119 -10.56 6.87 5.17
N TYR A 120 -10.66 5.66 4.64
CA TYR A 120 -9.53 4.92 4.07
C TYR A 120 -8.92 5.63 2.87
N LEU A 121 -9.75 6.08 1.91
CA LEU A 121 -9.28 6.81 0.73
C LEU A 121 -8.73 8.18 1.10
N HIS A 122 -9.36 8.89 2.04
CA HIS A 122 -8.86 10.16 2.56
C HIS A 122 -7.53 9.95 3.27
N ARG A 123 -7.47 8.97 4.17
CA ARG A 123 -6.24 8.63 4.91
C ARG A 123 -5.15 8.14 3.99
N ASN A 124 -5.42 7.31 2.99
CA ASN A 124 -4.39 6.85 2.07
C ASN A 124 -3.99 7.92 1.04
N LEU A 125 -4.93 8.63 0.43
CA LEU A 125 -4.61 9.56 -0.66
C LEU A 125 -4.08 10.90 -0.16
N TYR A 126 -4.69 11.46 0.90
CA TYR A 126 -4.27 12.76 1.45
C TYR A 126 -2.92 12.65 2.16
N TRP A 127 -2.72 11.57 2.92
CA TRP A 127 -1.44 11.26 3.55
C TRP A 127 -0.38 10.94 2.49
N LYS A 128 -0.70 10.13 1.46
CA LYS A 128 0.25 9.86 0.39
C LYS A 128 0.63 11.13 -0.35
N GLU A 129 -0.29 12.06 -0.61
CA GLU A 129 -0.02 13.31 -1.35
C GLU A 129 0.78 14.33 -0.53
N ASP A 130 0.45 14.54 0.75
CA ASP A 130 1.21 15.45 1.63
C ASP A 130 2.61 14.91 1.93
N ILE A 131 2.73 13.59 2.17
CA ILE A 131 4.04 12.93 2.32
C ILE A 131 4.79 12.91 1.00
N TYR A 132 4.10 12.74 -0.14
CA TYR A 132 4.73 12.89 -1.46
C TYR A 132 5.40 14.25 -1.57
N LYS A 133 4.65 15.33 -1.33
CA LYS A 133 5.16 16.70 -1.46
C LYS A 133 6.29 17.00 -0.48
N LYS A 134 6.29 16.36 0.69
CA LYS A 134 7.35 16.53 1.70
C LYS A 134 8.61 15.71 1.43
N HIS A 135 8.51 14.56 0.77
CA HIS A 135 9.61 13.59 0.66
C HIS A 135 10.06 13.27 -0.77
N CYS A 136 9.28 13.68 -1.76
CA CYS A 136 9.60 13.65 -3.18
C CYS A 136 9.66 15.11 -3.65
N GLY A 137 10.85 15.55 -4.05
CA GLY A 137 11.01 16.90 -4.56
C GLY A 137 10.17 17.13 -5.81
N LEU A 138 9.61 18.34 -5.95
CA LEU A 138 8.77 18.68 -7.10
C LEU A 138 9.55 18.68 -8.42
N GLU A 139 10.89 18.73 -8.34
CA GLU A 139 11.80 18.70 -9.48
C GLU A 139 12.55 17.36 -9.56
N PHE A 140 12.81 16.87 -10.78
CA PHE A 140 13.51 15.60 -11.01
C PHE A 140 14.90 15.54 -10.36
N SER A 141 15.63 16.66 -10.31
CA SER A 141 16.94 16.76 -9.66
C SER A 141 16.87 16.45 -8.16
N GLN A 142 15.84 16.97 -7.48
CA GLN A 142 15.58 16.72 -6.06
C GLN A 142 15.16 15.27 -5.82
N HIS A 143 14.37 14.68 -6.72
CA HIS A 143 14.02 13.27 -6.69
C HIS A 143 15.26 12.36 -6.77
N ASN A 144 16.16 12.61 -7.72
CA ASN A 144 17.40 11.85 -7.87
C ASN A 144 18.26 11.91 -6.60
N LEU A 145 18.38 13.09 -5.98
CA LEU A 145 19.08 13.26 -4.70
C LEU A 145 18.39 12.53 -3.54
N ALA A 146 17.06 12.57 -3.47
CA ALA A 146 16.28 11.87 -2.45
C ALA A 146 16.42 10.35 -2.58
N VAL A 147 16.43 9.83 -3.81
CA VAL A 147 16.68 8.40 -4.09
C VAL A 147 18.08 7.99 -3.60
N LYS A 148 19.13 8.75 -3.95
CA LYS A 148 20.50 8.47 -3.51
C LYS A 148 20.63 8.42 -1.98
N ARG A 149 20.19 9.48 -1.30
CA ARG A 149 20.21 9.55 0.18
C ARG A 149 19.46 8.39 0.83
N ARG A 150 18.34 7.98 0.25
CA ARG A 150 17.53 6.89 0.79
C ARG A 150 18.19 5.53 0.59
N LEU A 151 18.76 5.29 -0.59
CA LEU A 151 19.52 4.07 -0.85
C LEU A 151 20.72 3.96 0.10
N GLU A 152 21.48 5.05 0.27
CA GLU A 152 22.59 5.12 1.23
C GLU A 152 22.15 4.82 2.67
N LYS A 153 21.05 5.45 3.13
CA LYS A 153 20.46 5.20 4.46
C LYS A 153 20.12 3.72 4.69
N HIS A 154 19.70 3.02 3.63
CA HIS A 154 19.34 1.60 3.67
C HIS A 154 20.50 0.68 3.26
N GLY A 155 21.74 1.18 3.27
CA GLY A 155 22.95 0.38 3.05
C GLY A 155 23.18 -0.05 1.59
N PHE A 156 22.58 0.64 0.62
CA PHE A 156 22.82 0.41 -0.79
C PHE A 156 23.74 1.52 -1.34
N SER A 157 24.99 1.16 -1.65
CA SER A 157 26.05 2.10 -2.01
C SER A 157 26.37 2.14 -3.51
N GLN A 158 25.71 1.34 -4.35
CA GLN A 158 25.98 1.36 -5.79
C GLN A 158 25.58 2.72 -6.37
N PRO A 159 26.44 3.33 -7.21
CA PRO A 159 26.11 4.60 -7.85
C PRO A 159 24.92 4.40 -8.78
N VAL A 160 23.94 5.28 -8.66
CA VAL A 160 22.77 5.30 -9.54
C VAL A 160 22.59 6.67 -10.17
N GLN A 161 22.38 6.68 -11.48
CA GLN A 161 21.94 7.85 -12.21
C GLN A 161 20.57 7.52 -12.82
N LEU A 162 19.55 8.26 -12.38
CA LEU A 162 18.21 8.13 -12.93
C LEU A 162 18.10 8.97 -14.20
N GLU A 163 17.32 8.47 -15.16
CA GLU A 163 16.97 9.18 -16.39
C GLU A 163 15.69 9.97 -16.21
N GLU A 164 15.71 11.24 -16.64
CA GLU A 164 14.55 12.13 -16.57
C GLU A 164 13.41 11.60 -17.45
N LYS A 165 13.75 11.02 -18.60
CA LYS A 165 12.79 10.36 -19.48
C LYS A 165 12.70 8.87 -19.13
N VAL A 166 11.52 8.43 -18.67
CA VAL A 166 11.28 7.05 -18.22
C VAL A 166 11.67 5.99 -19.26
N HIS A 167 11.44 6.24 -20.55
CA HIS A 167 11.75 5.28 -21.61
C HIS A 167 13.25 5.16 -21.93
N LEU A 168 14.08 6.10 -21.47
CA LEU A 168 15.54 6.02 -21.59
C LEU A 168 16.16 5.27 -20.41
N GLN A 169 15.40 5.04 -19.34
CA GLN A 169 15.90 4.38 -18.15
C GLN A 169 16.09 2.89 -18.42
N GLY A 170 17.32 2.42 -18.22
CA GLY A 170 17.66 1.01 -18.33
C GLY A 170 16.95 0.14 -17.27
N LYS A 171 17.01 -1.18 -17.48
CA LYS A 171 16.42 -2.17 -16.58
C LYS A 171 17.03 -2.08 -15.17
N LEU A 172 18.36 -2.03 -15.06
CA LEU A 172 19.05 -1.93 -13.77
C LEU A 172 18.67 -0.67 -12.99
N SER A 173 18.73 0.51 -13.62
CA SER A 173 18.37 1.76 -12.96
C SER A 173 16.88 1.82 -12.61
N THR A 174 16.00 1.14 -13.35
CA THR A 174 14.57 0.99 -12.99
C THR A 174 14.42 0.17 -11.70
N TRP A 175 15.14 -0.94 -11.56
CA TRP A 175 15.11 -1.78 -10.36
C TRP A 175 15.72 -1.10 -9.13
N ILE A 176 16.80 -0.34 -9.31
CA ILE A 176 17.38 0.47 -8.23
C ILE A 176 16.40 1.59 -7.80
N GLU A 177 15.70 2.22 -8.75
CA GLU A 177 14.65 3.20 -8.42
C GLU A 177 13.46 2.53 -7.71
N TYR A 178 13.08 1.30 -8.09
CA TYR A 178 12.07 0.51 -7.40
C TYR A 178 12.48 0.16 -5.96
N LEU A 179 13.76 -0.18 -5.72
CA LEU A 179 14.29 -0.35 -4.37
C LEU A 179 14.12 0.93 -3.54
N ALA A 180 14.44 2.09 -4.10
CA ALA A 180 14.28 3.37 -3.42
C ALA A 180 12.81 3.71 -3.11
N PHE A 181 11.88 3.26 -3.97
CA PHE A 181 10.44 3.36 -3.73
C PHE A 181 9.98 2.50 -2.55
N GLU A 182 10.44 1.25 -2.46
CA GLU A 182 10.09 0.38 -1.34
C GLU A 182 10.75 0.82 -0.02
N CYS A 183 11.99 1.32 -0.07
CA CYS A 183 12.64 1.96 1.07
C CYS A 183 11.86 3.20 1.56
N TRP A 184 11.22 3.94 0.65
CA TRP A 184 10.41 5.10 1.03
C TRP A 184 9.17 4.67 1.83
N TYR A 185 8.46 3.62 1.39
CA TYR A 185 7.36 3.06 2.17
C TYR A 185 7.82 2.53 3.53
N LEU A 186 8.96 1.83 3.57
CA LEU A 186 9.56 1.35 4.83
C LEU A 186 9.84 2.50 5.80
N ASP A 187 10.47 3.58 5.33
CA ASP A 187 10.77 4.76 6.14
C ASP A 187 9.52 5.36 6.76
N ILE A 188 8.46 5.49 5.95
CA ILE A 188 7.22 6.12 6.41
C ILE A 188 6.51 5.26 7.44
N TYR A 189 6.36 3.95 7.20
CA TYR A 189 5.65 3.09 8.15
C TYR A 189 6.44 2.88 9.43
N THR A 190 7.77 2.81 9.36
CA THR A 190 8.63 2.76 10.56
C THR A 190 8.49 4.03 11.39
N ALA A 191 8.49 5.22 10.74
CA ALA A 191 8.28 6.47 11.46
C ALA A 191 6.86 6.57 12.05
N THR A 192 5.85 6.04 11.35
CA THR A 192 4.45 6.07 11.79
C THR A 192 4.23 5.10 12.95
N SER A 193 4.74 3.88 12.86
CA SER A 193 4.64 2.89 13.93
C SER A 193 5.35 3.38 15.20
N ALA A 194 6.55 3.97 15.07
CA ALA A 194 7.27 4.55 16.20
C ALA A 194 6.46 5.66 16.91
N LYS A 195 5.80 6.55 16.15
CA LYS A 195 4.94 7.60 16.72
C LYS A 195 3.71 7.02 17.42
N LEU A 196 3.05 6.03 16.80
CA LEU A 196 1.83 5.43 17.33
C LEU A 196 2.09 4.48 18.50
N LYS A 197 3.32 3.97 18.64
CA LYS A 197 3.73 3.07 19.72
C LYS A 197 3.42 3.66 21.09
N VAL A 198 3.72 4.95 21.28
CA VAL A 198 3.46 5.64 22.56
C VAL A 198 1.97 5.61 22.92
N HIS A 199 1.09 5.85 21.95
CA HIS A 199 -0.35 5.77 22.15
C HIS A 199 -0.80 4.33 22.46
N HIS A 200 -0.27 3.36 21.72
CA HIS A 200 -0.55 1.94 21.94
C HIS A 200 -0.15 1.49 23.35
N ASP A 201 1.08 1.79 23.78
CA ASP A 201 1.59 1.40 25.09
C ASP A 201 0.78 2.07 26.22
N ASN A 202 0.43 3.35 26.06
CA ASN A 202 -0.42 4.05 27.02
C ASN A 202 -1.83 3.44 27.11
N ALA A 203 -2.43 3.06 25.98
CA ALA A 203 -3.74 2.42 25.96
C ALA A 203 -3.69 1.03 26.60
N TRP A 204 -2.63 0.26 26.35
CA TRP A 204 -2.41 -1.03 27.00
C TRP A 204 -2.25 -0.88 28.51
N ASN A 205 -1.42 0.05 28.98
CA ASN A 205 -1.22 0.29 30.41
C ASN A 205 -2.52 0.71 31.11
N LYS A 206 -3.35 1.52 30.47
CA LYS A 206 -4.69 1.88 30.98
C LYS A 206 -5.61 0.66 31.08
N LEU A 207 -5.62 -0.19 30.05
CA LEU A 207 -6.40 -1.43 30.06
C LEU A 207 -5.91 -2.38 31.16
N ALA A 208 -4.60 -2.54 31.34
CA ALA A 208 -4.04 -3.34 32.42
C ALA A 208 -4.41 -2.79 33.81
N ALA A 209 -4.32 -1.47 34.01
CA ALA A 209 -4.66 -0.82 35.28
C ALA A 209 -6.16 -0.91 35.63
N SER A 210 -7.02 -1.17 34.66
CA SER A 210 -8.47 -1.31 34.90
C SER A 210 -8.86 -2.58 35.67
N GLY A 211 -7.95 -3.56 35.79
CA GLY A 211 -8.25 -4.85 36.42
C GLY A 211 -9.10 -5.80 35.58
N PHE A 212 -9.42 -5.43 34.33
CA PHE A 212 -10.21 -6.28 33.41
C PHE A 212 -9.39 -7.34 32.68
N LEU A 213 -8.06 -7.30 32.76
CA LEU A 213 -7.18 -8.28 32.10
C LEU A 213 -6.87 -9.46 33.02
N PHE A 214 -6.79 -10.65 32.42
CA PHE A 214 -6.19 -11.82 33.08
C PHE A 214 -4.66 -11.76 33.02
N PRO A 215 -3.93 -12.38 33.98
CA PRO A 215 -2.47 -12.31 34.05
C PRO A 215 -1.69 -12.80 32.81
N PHE A 216 -2.30 -13.67 32.00
CA PHE A 216 -1.69 -14.24 30.80
C PHE A 216 -2.03 -13.46 29.52
N GLU A 217 -2.89 -12.44 29.62
CA GLU A 217 -3.32 -11.67 28.45
C GLU A 217 -2.25 -10.68 28.02
N THR A 218 -2.02 -10.64 26.71
CA THR A 218 -1.05 -9.77 26.05
C THR A 218 -1.75 -8.94 24.98
N PRO A 219 -1.14 -7.85 24.49
CA PRO A 219 -1.72 -7.07 23.39
C PRO A 219 -2.04 -7.92 22.15
N ALA A 220 -1.22 -8.94 21.88
CA ALA A 220 -1.42 -9.85 20.77
C ALA A 220 -2.56 -10.84 21.03
N SER A 221 -2.65 -11.42 22.23
CA SER A 221 -3.70 -12.40 22.55
C SER A 221 -5.09 -11.76 22.55
N VAL A 222 -5.24 -10.53 23.06
CA VAL A 222 -6.56 -9.86 23.10
C VAL A 222 -7.11 -9.52 21.72
N ARG A 223 -6.24 -9.50 20.70
CA ARG A 223 -6.58 -9.25 19.28
C ARG A 223 -6.82 -10.53 18.49
N ALA A 224 -6.49 -11.69 19.04
CA ALA A 224 -6.64 -12.95 18.32
C ALA A 224 -8.13 -13.28 18.14
N GLU A 225 -8.53 -13.74 16.95
CA GLU A 225 -9.92 -14.12 16.65
C GLU A 225 -10.43 -15.21 17.61
N ALA A 226 -9.58 -16.19 17.95
CA ALA A 226 -9.91 -17.23 18.92
C ALA A 226 -10.25 -16.66 20.29
N PHE A 227 -9.59 -15.56 20.69
CA PHE A 227 -9.86 -14.89 21.94
C PHE A 227 -11.19 -14.13 21.91
N GLU A 228 -11.52 -13.46 20.80
CA GLU A 228 -12.84 -12.85 20.61
C GLU A 228 -13.97 -13.89 20.73
N ALA A 229 -13.82 -15.03 20.07
CA ALA A 229 -14.78 -16.13 20.17
C ALA A 229 -14.91 -16.66 21.62
N GLU A 230 -13.80 -16.76 22.35
CA GLU A 230 -13.81 -17.17 23.74
C GLU A 230 -14.50 -16.15 24.65
N ARG A 231 -14.25 -14.84 24.45
CA ARG A 231 -14.94 -13.76 25.18
C ARG A 231 -16.45 -13.84 25.00
N LYS A 232 -16.89 -13.96 23.75
CA LYS A 232 -18.32 -14.08 23.41
C LYS A 232 -18.97 -15.28 24.10
N LYS A 233 -18.32 -16.45 24.04
CA LYS A 233 -18.80 -17.65 24.71
C LYS A 233 -18.91 -17.48 26.23
N ARG A 234 -17.93 -16.84 26.87
CA ARG A 234 -17.97 -16.56 28.33
C ARG A 234 -19.14 -15.65 28.69
N LEU A 235 -19.41 -14.62 27.88
CA LEU A 235 -20.55 -13.72 28.11
C LEU A 235 -21.89 -14.45 27.93
N GLU A 236 -22.00 -15.31 26.92
CA GLU A 236 -23.18 -16.17 26.72
C GLU A 236 -23.41 -17.09 27.93
N THR A 237 -22.38 -17.78 28.41
CA THR A 237 -22.48 -18.61 29.62
C THR A 237 -22.86 -17.80 30.87
N ALA A 238 -22.32 -16.58 31.02
CA ALA A 238 -22.71 -15.70 32.12
C ALA A 238 -24.19 -15.28 32.03
N GLN A 239 -24.68 -15.03 30.82
CA GLN A 239 -26.10 -14.71 30.57
C GLN A 239 -27.01 -15.90 30.92
N GLU A 240 -26.64 -17.11 30.51
CA GLU A 240 -27.38 -18.33 30.85
C GLU A 240 -27.45 -18.57 32.38
N TRP A 241 -26.35 -18.31 33.08
CA TRP A 241 -26.30 -18.40 34.55
C TRP A 241 -27.27 -17.41 35.21
N TYR A 242 -27.31 -16.17 34.74
CA TYR A 242 -28.25 -15.16 35.23
C TYR A 242 -29.71 -15.51 34.97
N GLU A 243 -30.05 -15.97 33.75
CA GLU A 243 -31.42 -16.40 33.45
C GLU A 243 -31.83 -17.61 34.30
N SER A 244 -30.90 -18.52 34.57
CA SER A 244 -31.13 -19.65 35.49
C SER A 244 -31.35 -19.18 36.93
N ALA A 245 -30.53 -18.24 37.43
CA ALA A 245 -30.67 -17.67 38.77
C ALA A 245 -32.00 -16.94 38.96
N LYS A 246 -32.52 -16.30 37.91
CA LYS A 246 -33.82 -15.61 37.92
C LYS A 246 -35.02 -16.55 38.15
N LEU A 247 -34.88 -17.83 37.79
CA LEU A 247 -35.94 -18.84 37.96
C LEU A 247 -35.99 -19.44 39.38
N VAL A 248 -34.99 -19.17 40.24
CA VAL A 248 -34.91 -19.70 41.61
C VAL A 248 -35.42 -18.64 42.60
N PRO A 249 -36.66 -18.76 43.15
CA PRO A 249 -37.33 -17.65 43.83
C PRO A 249 -36.76 -17.25 45.21
N ALA A 250 -35.73 -17.93 45.72
CA ALA A 250 -35.28 -17.81 47.11
C ALA A 250 -33.84 -17.29 47.30
N ASP A 251 -33.09 -17.02 46.23
CA ASP A 251 -31.67 -16.65 46.34
C ASP A 251 -31.34 -15.31 45.64
N GLN A 252 -31.72 -14.23 46.29
CA GLN A 252 -31.45 -12.86 45.84
C GLN A 252 -29.95 -12.55 45.75
N LEU A 253 -29.13 -13.22 46.57
CA LEU A 253 -27.68 -13.07 46.55
C LEU A 253 -27.09 -13.66 45.27
N THR A 254 -27.48 -14.89 44.90
CA THR A 254 -27.04 -15.52 43.65
C THR A 254 -27.48 -14.74 42.42
N LEU A 255 -28.71 -14.20 42.42
CA LEU A 255 -29.17 -13.33 41.33
C LEU A 255 -28.32 -12.06 41.20
N GLN A 256 -27.96 -11.43 42.32
CA GLN A 256 -27.12 -10.23 42.33
C GLN A 256 -25.70 -10.55 41.86
N MET A 257 -25.10 -11.65 42.33
CA MET A 257 -23.79 -12.11 41.88
C MET A 257 -23.75 -12.40 40.38
N ALA A 258 -24.80 -13.04 39.84
CA ALA A 258 -24.91 -13.31 38.40
C ALA A 258 -25.03 -12.02 37.59
N LYS A 259 -25.80 -11.04 38.09
CA LYS A 259 -25.92 -9.72 37.46
C LYS A 259 -24.59 -8.98 37.44
N ASP A 260 -23.89 -8.94 38.58
CA ASP A 260 -22.60 -8.26 38.69
C ASP A 260 -21.55 -8.92 37.79
N HIS A 261 -21.56 -10.25 37.67
CA HIS A 261 -20.67 -10.98 36.76
C HIS A 261 -20.91 -10.63 35.28
N ILE A 262 -22.17 -10.51 34.84
CA ILE A 262 -22.49 -10.08 33.46
C ILE A 262 -22.03 -8.65 33.22
N GLU A 263 -22.30 -7.73 34.13
CA GLU A 263 -21.91 -6.34 33.97
C GLU A 263 -20.39 -6.18 33.96
N GLN A 264 -19.66 -6.92 34.80
CA GLN A 264 -18.20 -6.98 34.73
C GLN A 264 -17.71 -7.53 33.39
N GLY A 265 -18.33 -8.59 32.86
CA GLY A 265 -18.01 -9.16 31.55
C GLY A 265 -18.20 -8.15 30.41
N LYS A 266 -19.33 -7.43 30.40
CA LYS A 266 -19.62 -6.37 29.42
C LYS A 266 -18.61 -5.22 29.51
N MET A 267 -18.31 -4.75 30.71
CA MET A 267 -17.35 -3.66 30.92
C MET A 267 -15.95 -4.04 30.45
N ARG A 268 -15.53 -5.28 30.72
CA ARG A 268 -14.29 -5.85 30.22
C ARG A 268 -14.27 -5.89 28.70
N ASP A 269 -15.32 -6.39 28.05
CA ASP A 269 -15.37 -6.49 26.59
C ASP A 269 -15.32 -5.12 25.92
N LEU A 270 -16.07 -4.14 26.43
CA LEU A 270 -16.01 -2.76 25.97
C LEU A 270 -14.61 -2.15 26.11
N ALA A 271 -13.91 -2.41 27.22
CA ALA A 271 -12.56 -1.91 27.44
C ALA A 271 -11.55 -2.53 26.45
N ILE A 272 -11.67 -3.83 26.18
CA ILE A 272 -10.82 -4.52 25.21
C ILE A 272 -11.11 -4.02 23.79
N ASP A 273 -12.38 -3.91 23.40
CA ASP A 273 -12.76 -3.45 22.06
C ASP A 273 -12.27 -2.02 21.83
N SER A 274 -12.41 -1.15 22.84
CA SER A 274 -11.85 0.22 22.80
C SER A 274 -10.33 0.24 22.61
N PHE A 275 -9.59 -0.65 23.28
CA PHE A 275 -8.15 -0.80 23.06
C PHE A 275 -7.82 -1.32 21.66
N VAL A 276 -8.53 -2.35 21.19
CA VAL A 276 -8.33 -3.00 19.89
C VAL A 276 -8.55 -2.00 18.75
N GLU A 277 -9.67 -1.28 18.78
CA GLU A 277 -10.02 -0.26 17.80
C GLU A 277 -9.07 0.94 17.89
N GLY A 278 -8.88 1.48 19.10
CA GLY A 278 -8.08 2.69 19.34
C GLY A 278 -6.58 2.54 19.06
N THR A 279 -6.09 1.30 18.91
CA THR A 279 -4.69 1.03 18.59
C THR A 279 -4.49 0.22 17.31
N SER A 280 -5.55 0.06 16.50
CA SER A 280 -5.50 -0.60 15.18
C SER A 280 -4.46 0.04 14.23
N ASP A 281 -4.39 1.37 14.22
CA ASP A 281 -3.44 2.14 13.42
C ASP A 281 -1.97 1.79 13.67
N TYR A 282 -1.62 1.52 14.93
CA TYR A 282 -0.27 1.12 15.31
C TYR A 282 0.05 -0.26 14.73
N ILE A 283 -0.87 -1.21 14.88
CA ILE A 283 -0.71 -2.57 14.37
C ILE A 283 -0.60 -2.56 12.84
N GLU A 284 -1.45 -1.80 12.15
CA GLU A 284 -1.39 -1.64 10.69
C GLU A 284 -0.02 -1.08 10.26
N ALA A 285 0.42 0.03 10.86
CA ALA A 285 1.70 0.65 10.52
C ALA A 285 2.89 -0.28 10.81
N SER A 286 2.86 -1.00 11.94
CA SER A 286 3.91 -1.95 12.31
C SER A 286 3.98 -3.13 11.33
N THR A 287 2.82 -3.72 10.98
CA THR A 287 2.75 -4.83 10.03
C THR A 287 3.19 -4.40 8.64
N ARG A 288 2.77 -3.22 8.17
CA ARG A 288 3.23 -2.67 6.89
C ARG A 288 4.74 -2.39 6.90
N ALA A 289 5.31 -1.88 8.01
CA ALA A 289 6.75 -1.70 8.12
C ALA A 289 7.52 -3.02 7.99
N ALA A 290 7.09 -4.08 8.71
CA ALA A 290 7.69 -5.40 8.60
C ALA A 290 7.61 -5.97 7.17
N ARG A 291 6.44 -5.84 6.53
CA ARG A 291 6.24 -6.23 5.14
C ARG A 291 7.20 -5.52 4.18
N HIS A 292 7.28 -4.19 4.24
CA HIS A 292 8.16 -3.42 3.36
C HIS A 292 9.64 -3.71 3.64
N PHE A 293 10.00 -4.02 4.88
CA PHE A 293 11.35 -4.50 5.18
C PHE A 293 11.67 -5.78 4.41
N GLN A 294 10.77 -6.76 4.40
CA GLN A 294 10.97 -7.99 3.64
C GLN A 294 11.01 -7.74 2.13
N ILE A 295 10.12 -6.90 1.58
CA ILE A 295 10.15 -6.53 0.16
C ILE A 295 11.49 -5.86 -0.20
N VAL A 296 11.99 -4.95 0.62
CA VAL A 296 13.29 -4.30 0.40
C VAL A 296 14.42 -5.32 0.34
N GLN A 297 14.46 -6.31 1.22
CA GLN A 297 15.46 -7.39 1.14
C GLN A 297 15.31 -8.20 -0.14
N TRP A 298 14.07 -8.60 -0.48
CA TRP A 298 13.80 -9.33 -1.71
C TRP A 298 14.26 -8.56 -2.97
N VAL A 299 13.97 -7.25 -3.07
CA VAL A 299 14.42 -6.43 -4.19
C VAL A 299 15.95 -6.34 -4.25
N LYS A 300 16.63 -6.21 -3.10
CA LYS A 300 18.11 -6.23 -3.05
C LYS A 300 18.69 -7.53 -3.61
N GLU A 301 18.05 -8.67 -3.33
CA GLU A 301 18.45 -9.97 -3.88
C GLU A 301 18.18 -10.08 -5.40
N GLN A 302 17.17 -9.36 -5.92
CA GLN A 302 16.89 -9.36 -7.36
C GLN A 302 17.88 -8.53 -8.17
N ILE A 303 18.46 -7.46 -7.60
CA ILE A 303 19.35 -6.55 -8.34
C ILE A 303 20.55 -7.27 -8.96
N PRO A 304 21.33 -8.12 -8.24
CA PRO A 304 22.42 -8.89 -8.84
C PRO A 304 21.98 -9.80 -10.00
N LEU A 305 20.76 -10.36 -9.92
CA LEU A 305 20.22 -11.20 -11.00
C LEU A 305 19.90 -10.36 -12.24
N VAL A 306 19.37 -9.15 -12.06
CA VAL A 306 19.16 -8.18 -13.14
C VAL A 306 20.49 -7.74 -13.77
N VAL A 307 21.55 -7.58 -12.97
CA VAL A 307 22.89 -7.28 -13.48
C VAL A 307 23.41 -8.43 -14.35
N GLY A 308 23.35 -9.66 -13.85
CA GLY A 308 23.81 -10.85 -14.59
C GLY A 308 23.05 -11.06 -15.90
N GLU A 309 21.73 -10.87 -15.85
CA GLU A 309 20.86 -10.82 -17.02
C GLU A 309 21.42 -9.84 -18.07
N ILE A 310 21.65 -8.57 -17.72
CA ILE A 310 22.17 -7.56 -18.66
C ILE A 310 23.54 -7.93 -19.24
N THR A 311 24.46 -8.49 -18.44
CA THR A 311 25.81 -8.84 -18.90
C THR A 311 25.82 -10.03 -19.86
N ASP A 312 24.93 -11.01 -19.67
CA ASP A 312 24.87 -12.20 -20.53
C ASP A 312 24.46 -11.85 -21.97
N TRP A 313 23.64 -10.80 -22.15
CA TRP A 313 23.26 -10.31 -23.50
C TRP A 313 24.41 -9.66 -24.26
N GLU A 314 25.47 -9.20 -23.59
CA GLU A 314 26.62 -8.55 -24.24
C GLU A 314 27.72 -9.53 -24.64
N GLY A 315 27.72 -10.76 -24.09
CA GLY A 315 28.78 -11.76 -24.27
C GLY A 315 28.59 -12.74 -25.44
N ASP A 316 27.35 -13.01 -25.85
CA ASP A 316 27.08 -13.90 -26.97
C ASP A 316 26.99 -13.11 -28.28
N GLY A 317 28.09 -13.11 -29.04
CA GLY A 317 28.14 -12.58 -30.41
C GLY A 317 27.01 -13.13 -31.27
N VAL A 318 25.95 -12.34 -31.39
CA VAL A 318 24.70 -12.51 -32.15
C VAL A 318 24.67 -13.69 -33.16
N PRO A 319 24.00 -14.81 -32.82
CA PRO A 319 23.16 -15.53 -33.76
C PRO A 319 21.77 -14.87 -33.71
N GLY A 320 21.39 -14.19 -34.79
CA GLY A 320 20.19 -13.37 -34.85
C GLY A 320 18.92 -14.09 -34.38
N PHE A 321 18.45 -13.76 -33.18
CA PHE A 321 17.12 -14.15 -32.75
C PHE A 321 16.11 -13.16 -33.33
N ASN A 322 15.30 -13.71 -34.24
CA ASN A 322 14.09 -13.11 -34.76
C ASN A 322 13.23 -12.61 -33.59
N VAL A 323 13.29 -11.30 -33.36
CA VAL A 323 12.22 -10.56 -32.71
C VAL A 323 10.93 -11.03 -33.36
N MET A 324 10.04 -11.64 -32.58
CA MET A 324 8.68 -11.93 -32.98
C MET A 324 8.08 -10.66 -33.58
N LYS A 325 8.12 -10.59 -34.92
CA LYS A 325 7.37 -9.63 -35.71
C LYS A 325 5.93 -9.84 -35.26
N ARG A 326 5.34 -8.82 -34.63
CA ARG A 326 3.89 -8.75 -34.46
C ARG A 326 3.29 -9.12 -35.80
N VAL A 327 2.60 -10.26 -35.83
CA VAL A 327 1.82 -10.67 -36.99
C VAL A 327 0.80 -9.56 -37.19
N ARG A 328 1.04 -8.78 -38.24
CA ARG A 328 0.11 -7.81 -38.76
C ARG A 328 -0.83 -8.66 -39.59
N ASP A 329 -2.02 -8.94 -39.06
CA ASP A 329 -3.09 -9.59 -39.82
C ASP A 329 -3.32 -8.82 -41.10
N SER A 330 -3.11 -9.49 -42.23
CA SER A 330 -3.55 -9.06 -43.55
C SER A 330 -3.83 -10.32 -44.37
N ASP A 331 -5.11 -10.45 -44.69
CA ASP A 331 -5.68 -11.10 -45.88
C ASP A 331 -5.57 -12.63 -46.02
N VAL A 332 -6.64 -13.30 -45.58
CA VAL A 332 -7.18 -14.45 -46.31
C VAL A 332 -8.59 -14.07 -46.79
N ASN A 333 -8.69 -13.96 -48.11
CA ASN A 333 -9.93 -13.81 -48.85
C ASN A 333 -10.70 -15.14 -48.89
N ASP A 334 -12.01 -14.98 -49.11
CA ASP A 334 -12.90 -15.88 -49.85
C ASP A 334 -13.50 -17.08 -49.08
N TYR A 335 -14.78 -16.95 -48.69
CA TYR A 335 -15.90 -17.68 -49.28
C TYR A 335 -17.25 -17.16 -48.74
N GLY A 336 -18.10 -16.70 -49.67
CA GLY A 336 -19.51 -17.13 -49.77
C GLY A 336 -20.57 -16.70 -48.74
N GLU A 337 -21.46 -15.83 -49.22
CA GLU A 337 -22.94 -15.85 -49.04
C GLU A 337 -23.59 -15.59 -47.67
N GLY A 338 -24.52 -14.61 -47.61
CA GLY A 338 -25.59 -14.68 -46.62
C GLY A 338 -26.35 -13.44 -46.09
N SER A 339 -26.64 -12.40 -46.90
CA SER A 339 -27.81 -11.48 -46.70
C SER A 339 -27.85 -10.58 -45.42
N PRO A 340 -28.86 -9.70 -45.20
CA PRO A 340 -29.01 -8.41 -45.90
C PRO A 340 -29.27 -7.18 -44.97
N LYS A 341 -29.06 -5.97 -45.52
CA LYS A 341 -29.76 -4.68 -45.25
C LYS A 341 -29.62 -4.01 -43.86
N ARG A 342 -29.01 -2.80 -43.86
CA ARG A 342 -29.59 -1.50 -43.38
C ARG A 342 -28.52 -0.41 -43.53
N GLN A 343 -28.65 0.49 -44.50
CA GLN A 343 -29.40 1.76 -44.49
C GLN A 343 -28.48 2.94 -44.13
N LYS A 344 -28.07 3.61 -45.21
CA LYS A 344 -27.19 4.77 -45.31
C LYS A 344 -27.94 6.02 -44.81
N TRP A 345 -27.31 6.83 -43.97
CA TRP A 345 -27.67 8.23 -43.79
C TRP A 345 -26.46 9.09 -44.17
N ASP A 346 -26.59 9.76 -45.32
CA ASP A 346 -25.74 10.88 -45.72
C ASP A 346 -26.19 12.12 -44.93
N THR A 347 -25.25 12.90 -44.40
CA THR A 347 -25.50 14.32 -44.14
C THR A 347 -24.21 15.10 -44.40
N THR A 348 -24.16 15.68 -45.58
CA THR A 348 -23.22 16.71 -45.97
C THR A 348 -23.77 18.08 -45.57
N ARG A 349 -22.85 19.04 -45.37
CA ARG A 349 -22.97 20.48 -45.65
C ARG A 349 -23.36 21.39 -44.47
N ALA A 350 -22.43 22.23 -44.03
CA ALA A 350 -22.29 23.61 -44.55
C ALA A 350 -21.12 24.36 -43.86
N MET A 351 -20.35 25.07 -44.68
CA MET A 351 -19.40 26.10 -44.29
C MET A 351 -20.13 27.39 -43.89
N VAL A 352 -19.52 28.23 -43.06
CA VAL A 352 -19.09 29.63 -43.37
C VAL A 352 -18.62 30.32 -42.05
N PRO A 353 -17.64 31.24 -42.11
CA PRO A 353 -16.88 31.75 -40.96
C PRO A 353 -17.33 33.16 -40.53
N ASP A 354 -16.90 33.62 -39.35
CA ASP A 354 -16.70 35.05 -39.13
C ASP A 354 -15.69 35.37 -38.00
N SER A 355 -15.19 36.59 -38.14
CA SER A 355 -13.99 37.26 -37.66
C SER A 355 -14.21 37.98 -36.33
N ARG A 356 -13.11 38.33 -35.64
CA ARG A 356 -12.83 39.59 -34.88
C ARG A 356 -11.82 39.34 -33.75
N SER A 357 -10.58 39.83 -33.84
CA SER A 357 -10.11 41.17 -33.38
C SER A 357 -9.51 41.15 -31.96
N ASP A 358 -8.18 41.17 -31.89
CA ASP A 358 -7.39 41.95 -30.88
C ASP A 358 -7.57 43.46 -31.17
N PRO A 359 -7.30 44.44 -30.27
CA PRO A 359 -6.16 44.55 -29.33
C PRO A 359 -6.57 45.08 -27.92
N THR A 360 -5.74 45.30 -26.89
CA THR A 360 -4.69 46.33 -26.76
C THR A 360 -4.14 46.32 -25.31
N GLN A 361 -2.80 46.45 -25.19
CA GLN A 361 -2.01 47.33 -24.29
C GLN A 361 -2.45 47.62 -22.83
N ASN A 362 -1.55 47.33 -21.87
CA ASN A 362 -0.98 48.30 -20.90
C ASN A 362 0.13 47.60 -20.08
N ALA A 363 1.40 47.99 -20.22
CA ALA A 363 2.07 49.15 -19.61
C ALA A 363 2.46 48.94 -18.12
N GLY A 364 3.76 48.64 -17.94
CA GLY A 364 4.70 49.22 -16.98
C GLY A 364 4.33 49.35 -15.50
N SER A 365 5.17 48.78 -14.64
CA SER A 365 5.73 49.58 -13.54
C SER A 365 7.08 49.04 -13.06
N VAL A 366 8.01 49.99 -12.98
CA VAL A 366 9.40 49.93 -12.55
C VAL A 366 9.45 50.35 -11.08
N CYS A 367 10.29 49.72 -10.25
CA CYS A 367 11.05 50.27 -9.10
C CYS A 367 11.91 49.10 -8.56
N GLY A 368 13.24 49.12 -8.62
CA GLY A 368 14.12 49.84 -7.69
C GLY A 368 14.20 49.04 -6.37
N GLY A 369 15.27 48.37 -5.97
CA GLY A 369 16.68 48.78 -5.95
C GLY A 369 17.07 49.08 -4.49
N HIS A 370 17.72 48.13 -3.81
CA HIS A 370 18.95 48.30 -3.00
C HIS A 370 19.19 47.12 -2.02
N PRO A 371 20.44 46.64 -1.91
CA PRO A 371 20.85 45.63 -0.95
C PRO A 371 21.32 46.26 0.37
N VAL A 372 20.95 45.63 1.50
CA VAL A 372 21.53 45.94 2.81
C VAL A 372 22.64 44.92 3.10
N GLN A 373 23.87 45.41 3.14
CA GLN A 373 24.97 44.80 3.87
C GLN A 373 24.81 45.14 5.35
N SER A 374 24.99 44.19 6.26
CA SER A 374 25.63 44.43 7.55
C SER A 374 25.95 43.12 8.28
N THR A 375 27.24 42.97 8.61
CA THR A 375 27.80 42.43 9.87
C THR A 375 27.32 41.03 10.33
N GLY A 376 28.14 39.99 10.41
CA GLY A 376 29.51 39.99 10.94
C GLY A 376 29.48 39.97 12.48
N VAL A 377 29.24 38.81 13.09
CA VAL A 377 29.69 38.48 14.45
C VAL A 377 30.01 36.98 14.48
N GLY A 378 31.30 36.68 14.58
CA GLY A 378 31.77 35.37 15.00
C GLY A 378 31.70 35.27 16.53
N ILE A 379 31.24 34.13 17.02
CA ILE A 379 31.53 33.67 18.37
C ILE A 379 31.98 32.22 18.23
N SER A 380 33.28 32.04 18.27
CA SER A 380 33.90 30.82 18.76
C SER A 380 33.58 30.71 20.24
N ASN A 381 33.19 29.53 20.69
CA ASN A 381 33.52 29.12 22.05
C ASN A 381 33.81 27.63 22.05
N ASP A 382 35.03 27.36 22.52
CA ASP A 382 35.62 26.08 22.77
C ASP A 382 34.86 25.27 23.83
N ASN A 383 35.03 23.95 23.70
CA ASN A 383 35.31 22.98 24.76
C ASN A 383 34.88 23.32 26.18
N LEU A 384 34.21 22.36 26.81
CA LEU A 384 34.72 21.66 28.01
C LEU A 384 33.72 20.59 28.43
N ASN A 385 34.25 19.36 28.62
CA ASN A 385 33.95 18.46 29.74
C ASN A 385 32.50 17.94 29.90
N ASP A 386 32.24 16.76 30.44
CA ASP A 386 32.99 15.57 30.82
C ASP A 386 31.92 14.53 31.18
N SER A 387 32.29 13.26 31.11
CA SER A 387 31.98 12.26 32.14
C SER A 387 30.51 11.88 32.48
N CYS A 388 30.23 10.60 32.22
CA CYS A 388 29.70 9.58 33.14
C CYS A 388 28.40 9.83 33.92
N MET A 389 27.39 9.00 33.62
CA MET A 389 26.75 8.17 34.66
C MET A 389 26.30 6.84 34.05
N GLU A 390 27.05 5.79 34.40
CA GLU A 390 26.55 4.43 34.59
C GLU A 390 25.87 4.33 35.96
N ASP A 391 24.88 3.44 36.03
CA ASP A 391 24.43 2.61 37.16
C ASP A 391 24.03 3.26 38.51
N ALA A 392 22.74 3.08 38.86
CA ALA A 392 22.31 2.08 39.87
C ALA A 392 20.90 2.40 40.43
N LEU A 393 19.94 1.52 40.14
CA LEU A 393 18.97 0.86 41.06
C LEU A 393 17.71 0.41 40.32
#